data_AF-A0A1G8D8B5-F1
#
_entry.id   AF-A0A1G8D8B5-F1
#
_cell.length_a   1.000
_cell.length_b   1.000
_cell.length_c   1.000
_cell.angle_alpha   90.00
_cell.angle_beta   90.00
_cell.angle_gamma   90.00
#
_symmetry.space_group_name_H-M   'P 1'
#
loop_
_entity.id
_entity.type
_entity.pdbx_description
1 polymer ?
#
loop_
_entity_poly.entity_id
_entity_poly.type
_entity_poly.pdbx_seq_one_letter_code
_entity_poly.pdbx_strand_id
1 'polypeptide(L)'
;MWLEISSFIIHWLMALAFFMLIPLPFFLKGMEGENLLFIKKLYRPIMHFAHVGLIGSIITGIFLIQNGLSWWIIVVFVLWLTIGALLGLTAKNLRLSMENNNKDRSLLRFSYILTVAILGMFILKFANWF
;
A
#
# COMPACT_ATOMS: atom_id res chain seq x y z
N MET A 1 -20.07 -20.00 -3.60
CA MET A 1 -20.60 -18.97 -4.52
C MET A 1 -20.75 -17.59 -3.87
N TRP A 2 -21.77 -17.31 -3.03
CA TRP A 2 -21.96 -15.95 -2.47
C TRP A 2 -20.80 -15.44 -1.60
N LEU A 3 -20.21 -16.32 -0.78
CA LEU A 3 -19.04 -16.00 0.05
C LEU A 3 -17.76 -15.75 -0.78
N GLU A 4 -17.61 -16.43 -1.91
CA GLU A 4 -16.44 -16.24 -2.79
C GLU A 4 -16.55 -14.92 -3.54
N ILE A 5 -17.75 -14.59 -4.03
CA ILE A 5 -18.02 -13.32 -4.70
C ILE A 5 -17.81 -12.15 -3.72
N SER A 6 -18.32 -12.25 -2.49
CA SER A 6 -18.13 -11.20 -1.49
C SER A 6 -16.65 -11.05 -1.10
N SER A 7 -15.93 -12.17 -0.87
CA SER A 7 -14.49 -12.15 -0.59
C SER A 7 -13.69 -11.53 -1.74
N PHE A 8 -14.04 -11.84 -2.99
CA PHE A 8 -13.42 -11.26 -4.17
C PHE A 8 -13.61 -9.75 -4.27
N ILE A 9 -14.85 -9.27 -4.06
CA ILE A 9 -15.16 -7.84 -4.06
C ILE A 9 -14.41 -7.12 -2.92
N ILE A 10 -14.42 -7.69 -1.72
CA ILE A 10 -13.71 -7.13 -0.57
C ILE A 10 -12.21 -7.08 -0.84
N HIS A 11 -11.62 -8.15 -1.38
CA HIS A 11 -10.20 -8.21 -1.73
C HIS A 11 -9.80 -7.07 -2.69
N TRP A 12 -10.60 -6.86 -3.74
CA TRP A 12 -10.38 -5.77 -4.69
C TRP A 12 -10.54 -4.38 -4.07
N LEU A 13 -11.58 -4.19 -3.25
CA LEU A 13 -11.82 -2.92 -2.58
C LEU A 13 -10.68 -2.57 -1.60
N MET A 14 -10.17 -3.57 -0.88
CA MET A 14 -9.02 -3.42 0.02
C MET A 14 -7.73 -3.14 -0.76
N ALA A 15 -7.53 -3.78 -1.92
CA ALA A 15 -6.41 -3.48 -2.81
C ALA A 15 -6.49 -2.05 -3.38
N LEU A 16 -7.71 -1.51 -3.59
CA LEU A 16 -7.91 -0.15 -4.06
C LEU A 16 -7.34 0.91 -3.09
N ALA A 17 -7.30 0.59 -1.79
CA ALA A 17 -6.74 1.47 -0.76
C ALA A 17 -5.29 1.87 -1.06
N PHE A 18 -4.52 0.98 -1.69
CA PHE A 18 -3.12 1.21 -2.02
C PHE A 18 -2.93 2.22 -3.16
N PHE A 19 -3.91 2.39 -4.05
CA PHE A 19 -3.84 3.43 -5.09
C PHE A 19 -3.84 4.84 -4.51
N MET A 20 -4.49 5.05 -3.35
CA MET A 20 -4.48 6.35 -2.67
C MET A 20 -3.06 6.75 -2.21
N LEU A 21 -2.15 5.79 -2.07
CA LEU A 21 -0.76 6.02 -1.68
C LEU A 21 0.14 6.44 -2.85
N ILE A 22 -0.28 6.17 -4.09
CA ILE A 22 0.53 6.44 -5.30
C ILE A 22 0.79 7.95 -5.50
N PRO A 23 -0.18 8.86 -5.29
CA PRO A 23 0.06 10.30 -5.43
C PRO A 23 0.97 10.91 -4.35
N LEU A 24 1.17 10.24 -3.21
CA LEU A 24 1.91 10.78 -2.06
C LEU A 24 3.31 11.31 -2.43
N PRO A 25 4.22 10.56 -3.07
CA PRO A 25 5.55 11.06 -3.43
C PRO A 25 5.50 12.30 -4.33
N PHE A 26 4.48 12.44 -5.17
CA PHE A 26 4.30 13.63 -6.02
C PHE A 26 3.97 14.86 -5.19
N PHE A 27 3.04 14.74 -4.24
CA PHE A 27 2.69 15.83 -3.33
C PHE A 27 3.85 16.21 -2.42
N LEU A 28 4.58 15.22 -1.89
CA LEU A 28 5.74 15.49 -1.03
C LEU A 28 6.88 16.20 -1.76
N LYS A 29 7.02 16.01 -3.08
CA LYS A 29 8.04 16.67 -3.89
C LYS A 29 7.59 18.04 -4.39
N GLY A 30 6.29 18.20 -4.69
CA GLY A 30 5.75 19.37 -5.38
C GLY A 30 5.12 20.43 -4.48
N MET A 31 5.02 20.20 -3.17
CA MET A 31 4.38 21.12 -2.23
C MET A 31 5.34 21.56 -1.12
N GLU A 32 5.14 22.79 -0.65
CA GLU A 32 5.94 23.39 0.42
C GLU A 32 5.04 24.07 1.46
N GLY A 33 5.60 24.39 2.63
CA GLY A 33 4.92 25.15 3.69
C GLY A 33 3.63 24.50 4.20
N GLU A 34 2.55 25.30 4.27
CA GLU A 34 1.26 24.89 4.82
C GLU A 34 0.56 23.80 3.99
N ASN A 35 0.70 23.84 2.66
CA ASN A 35 0.10 22.85 1.76
C ASN A 35 0.70 21.46 2.00
N LEU A 36 2.01 21.39 2.20
CA LEU A 36 2.70 20.14 2.53
C LEU A 36 2.21 19.59 3.89
N LEU A 37 2.02 20.45 4.89
CA LEU A 37 1.49 20.04 6.18
C LEU A 37 0.04 19.52 6.09
N PHE A 38 -0.80 20.17 5.28
CA PHE A 38 -2.16 19.73 5.01
C PHE A 38 -2.17 18.31 4.40
N ILE A 39 -1.37 18.07 3.36
CA ILE A 39 -1.24 16.73 2.75
C ILE A 39 -0.75 15.71 3.77
N LYS A 40 0.28 16.01 4.57
CA LYS A 40 0.77 15.08 5.60
C LYS A 40 -0.35 14.70 6.58
N LYS A 41 -1.17 15.66 7.01
CA LYS A 41 -2.34 15.44 7.87
C LYS A 41 -3.41 14.59 7.20
N LEU A 42 -3.71 14.86 5.92
CA LEU A 42 -4.69 14.10 5.13
C LEU A 42 -4.25 12.64 4.93
N TYR A 43 -2.96 12.40 4.72
CA TYR A 43 -2.44 11.06 4.48
C TYR A 43 -2.32 10.21 5.75
N ARG A 44 -2.35 10.80 6.95
CA ARG A 44 -2.29 10.06 8.21
C ARG A 44 -3.44 9.03 8.37
N PRO A 45 -4.72 9.38 8.17
CA PRO A 45 -5.81 8.40 8.17
C PRO A 45 -5.74 7.45 6.96
N ILE A 46 -5.30 7.91 5.79
CA ILE A 46 -5.12 7.05 4.60
C ILE A 46 -4.13 5.91 4.90
N MET A 47 -3.03 6.21 5.59
CA MET A 47 -2.07 5.18 6.02
C MET A 47 -2.71 4.14 6.92
N HIS A 48 -3.59 4.52 7.86
CA HIS A 48 -4.29 3.56 8.71
C HIS A 48 -5.26 2.70 7.90
N PHE A 49 -6.02 3.31 6.99
CA PHE A 49 -6.91 2.58 6.10
C PHE A 49 -6.15 1.59 5.21
N ALA A 50 -4.96 1.97 4.71
CA ALA A 50 -4.10 1.07 3.95
C ALA A 50 -3.56 -0.11 4.79
N HIS A 51 -3.32 0.06 6.10
CA HIS A 51 -2.94 -1.07 6.97
C HIS A 51 -4.11 -2.03 7.16
N VAL A 52 -5.33 -1.52 7.33
CA VAL A 52 -6.54 -2.35 7.38
C VAL A 52 -6.73 -3.07 6.04
N GLY A 53 -6.54 -2.35 4.93
CA GLY A 53 -6.56 -2.90 3.58
C GLY A 53 -5.52 -3.99 3.36
N LEU A 54 -4.31 -3.83 3.90
CA LEU A 54 -3.24 -4.84 3.85
C LEU A 54 -3.68 -6.14 4.52
N ILE A 55 -4.12 -6.05 5.78
CA ILE A 55 -4.54 -7.21 6.58
C ILE A 55 -5.74 -7.88 5.89
N GLY A 56 -6.73 -7.09 5.48
CA GLY A 56 -7.89 -7.58 4.75
C GLY A 56 -7.52 -8.27 3.44
N SER A 57 -6.59 -7.72 2.66
CA SER A 57 -6.14 -8.29 1.39
C SER A 57 -5.37 -9.60 1.57
N ILE A 58 -4.56 -9.73 2.62
CA ILE A 58 -3.87 -10.98 2.93
C ILE A 58 -4.88 -12.06 3.34
N ILE A 59 -5.80 -11.75 4.26
CA ILE A 59 -6.81 -12.71 4.73
C ILE A 59 -7.70 -13.17 3.57
N THR A 60 -8.32 -12.23 2.86
CA THR A 60 -9.18 -12.54 1.71
C THR A 60 -8.41 -13.22 0.58
N GLY A 61 -7.16 -12.83 0.37
CA GLY A 61 -6.27 -13.46 -0.61
C GLY A 61 -6.04 -14.93 -0.32
N ILE A 62 -5.77 -15.29 0.94
CA ILE A 62 -5.60 -16.69 1.36
C ILE A 62 -6.89 -17.49 1.14
N PHE A 63 -8.06 -16.92 1.46
CA PHE A 63 -9.35 -17.58 1.22
C PHE A 63 -9.66 -17.81 -0.27
N LEU A 64 -9.10 -17.00 -1.17
CA LEU A 64 -9.29 -17.11 -2.62
C LEU A 64 -8.31 -18.09 -3.29
N ILE A 65 -7.35 -18.65 -2.55
CA ILE A 65 -6.43 -19.66 -3.06
C ILE A 65 -7.18 -20.99 -3.20
N GLN A 66 -7.49 -21.39 -4.44
CA GLN A 66 -8.16 -22.66 -4.74
C GLN A 66 -7.17 -23.79 -5.09
N ASN A 67 -6.02 -23.44 -5.68
CA ASN A 67 -4.95 -24.37 -6.01
C ASN A 67 -3.84 -24.24 -4.96
N GLY A 68 -3.24 -25.35 -4.51
CA GLY A 68 -2.23 -25.37 -3.44
C GLY A 68 -1.02 -24.44 -3.63
N LEU A 69 -0.04 -24.52 -2.73
CA LEU A 69 1.11 -23.60 -2.69
C LEU A 69 1.92 -23.62 -4.01
N SER A 70 1.69 -22.63 -4.87
CA SER A 70 2.43 -22.45 -6.12
C SER A 70 3.52 -21.41 -5.97
N TRP A 71 4.54 -21.46 -6.82
CA TRP A 71 5.60 -20.43 -6.85
C TRP A 71 5.03 -19.01 -6.98
N TRP A 72 3.95 -18.87 -7.76
CA TRP A 72 3.22 -17.62 -7.92
C TRP A 72 2.69 -17.05 -6.60
N ILE A 73 2.04 -17.90 -5.80
CA ILE A 73 1.48 -17.52 -4.50
C ILE A 73 2.59 -17.05 -3.56
N ILE A 74 3.73 -17.74 -3.56
CA ILE A 74 4.89 -17.36 -2.75
C ILE A 74 5.39 -15.96 -3.12
N VAL A 75 5.56 -15.68 -4.42
CA VAL A 75 6.01 -14.37 -4.90
C VAL A 75 5.02 -13.27 -4.50
N VAL A 76 3.72 -13.48 -4.71
CA VAL A 76 2.66 -12.55 -4.30
C VAL A 76 2.68 -12.31 -2.78
N PHE A 77 2.84 -13.36 -1.99
CA PHE A 77 2.89 -13.26 -0.54
C PHE A 77 4.11 -12.46 -0.06
N VAL A 78 5.29 -12.69 -0.63
CA VAL A 78 6.51 -11.93 -0.33
C VAL A 78 6.35 -10.45 -0.70
N LEU A 79 5.68 -10.14 -1.81
CA LEU A 79 5.37 -8.76 -2.18
C LEU A 79 4.43 -8.10 -1.17
N TRP A 80 3.40 -8.79 -0.71
CA TRP A 80 2.51 -8.27 0.33
C TRP A 80 3.25 -7.95 1.64
N LEU A 81 4.16 -8.83 2.07
CA LEU A 81 5.01 -8.59 3.24
C LEU A 81 5.93 -7.37 3.03
N THR A 82 6.51 -7.25 1.83
CA THR A 82 7.37 -6.12 1.46
C THR A 82 6.59 -4.81 1.48
N ILE A 83 5.39 -4.77 0.90
CA ILE A 83 4.48 -3.63 0.93
C ILE A 83 4.11 -3.30 2.38
N GLY A 84 3.82 -4.30 3.22
CA GLY A 84 3.52 -4.10 4.64
C GLY A 84 4.65 -3.45 5.42
N ALA A 85 5.89 -3.92 5.22
CA ALA A 85 7.08 -3.33 5.83
C ALA A 85 7.29 -1.88 5.38
N LEU A 86 7.18 -1.63 4.07
CA LEU A 86 7.32 -0.29 3.49
C LEU A 86 6.20 0.66 3.95
N LEU A 87 4.98 0.15 4.09
CA LEU A 87 3.83 0.91 4.59
C LEU A 87 4.06 1.34 6.04
N GLY A 88 4.54 0.44 6.90
CA GLY A 88 4.91 0.76 8.28
C GLY A 88 6.04 1.79 8.38
N LEU A 89 7.08 1.65 7.56
CA LEU A 89 8.18 2.62 7.48
C LEU A 89 7.70 3.99 6.99
N THR A 90 6.84 4.01 5.98
CA THR A 90 6.28 5.26 5.42
C THR A 90 5.40 5.95 6.46
N ALA A 91 4.51 5.22 7.15
CA ALA A 91 3.66 5.76 8.20
C ALA A 91 4.47 6.31 9.39
N LYS A 92 5.53 5.60 9.80
CA LYS A 92 6.45 6.08 10.85
C LYS A 92 7.14 7.38 10.44
N ASN A 93 7.68 7.43 9.22
CA ASN A 93 8.33 8.64 8.72
C ASN A 93 7.35 9.79 8.51
N LEU A 94 6.10 9.51 8.16
CA LEU A 94 5.05 10.53 8.04
C LEU A 94 4.81 11.21 9.38
N ARG A 95 4.67 10.44 10.46
CA ARG A 95 4.52 10.98 11.82
C ARG A 95 5.72 11.84 12.21
N LEU A 96 6.94 11.30 12.03
CA LEU A 96 8.15 12.02 12.40
C LEU A 96 8.37 13.29 11.56
N SER A 97 7.96 13.28 10.30
CA SER A 97 8.03 14.42 9.37
C SER A 97 7.04 15.54 9.70
N MET A 98 5.97 15.24 10.43
CA MET A 98 5.05 16.25 10.97
C MET A 98 5.57 16.91 12.25
N GLU A 99 6.39 16.20 13.03
CA GLU A 99 7.04 16.71 14.24
C GLU A 99 8.37 17.42 13.93
N ASN A 100 9.09 16.96 12.91
CA ASN A 100 10.39 17.46 12.51
C ASN A 100 10.60 17.32 10.99
N ASN A 101 10.64 18.46 10.29
CA ASN A 101 10.80 18.53 8.83
C ASN A 101 12.11 17.90 8.31
N ASN A 102 13.11 17.64 9.15
CA ASN A 102 14.33 16.93 8.75
C ASN A 102 14.08 15.50 8.26
N LYS A 103 12.88 14.94 8.49
CA LYS A 103 12.50 13.60 8.04
C LYS A 103 11.80 13.56 6.68
N ASP A 104 11.58 14.70 6.03
CA ASP A 104 10.86 14.79 4.75
C ASP A 104 11.55 14.02 3.64
N ARG A 105 12.89 14.05 3.59
CA ARG A 105 13.68 13.28 2.62
C ARG A 105 13.52 11.76 2.80
N SER A 106 13.44 11.31 4.04
CA SER A 106 13.22 9.90 4.38
C SER A 106 11.79 9.47 4.02
N LEU A 107 10.80 10.29 4.36
CA LEU A 107 9.40 10.08 3.99
C LEU A 107 9.23 9.98 2.47
N LEU A 108 9.84 10.88 1.71
CA LEU A 108 9.79 10.86 0.24
C LEU A 108 10.41 9.58 -0.33
N ARG A 109 11.57 9.15 0.21
CA ARG A 109 12.23 7.91 -0.23
C ARG A 109 11.35 6.69 0.02
N PHE A 110 10.81 6.53 1.23
CA PHE A 110 9.96 5.38 1.53
C PHE A 110 8.64 5.41 0.77
N SER A 111 8.03 6.59 0.59
CA SER A 111 6.84 6.77 -0.24
C SER A 111 7.10 6.34 -1.68
N TYR A 112 8.24 6.72 -2.26
CA TYR A 112 8.60 6.33 -3.63
C TYR A 112 8.79 4.81 -3.78
N ILE A 113 9.56 4.18 -2.86
CA ILE A 113 9.78 2.73 -2.89
C ILE A 113 8.47 1.97 -2.69
N LEU A 114 7.60 2.45 -1.79
CA LEU A 114 6.27 1.89 -1.59
C LEU A 114 5.41 1.98 -2.85
N THR A 115 5.40 3.13 -3.53
CA THR A 115 4.69 3.29 -4.82
C THR A 115 5.20 2.29 -5.86
N VAL A 116 6.51 2.11 -5.99
CA VAL A 116 7.10 1.13 -6.91
C VAL A 116 6.67 -0.30 -6.54
N ALA A 117 6.68 -0.65 -5.26
CA ALA A 117 6.23 -1.97 -4.80
C ALA A 117 4.74 -2.23 -5.09
N ILE A 118 3.88 -1.22 -4.89
CA ILE A 118 2.45 -1.29 -5.21
C ILE A 118 2.27 -1.50 -6.72
N LEU A 119 2.92 -0.70 -7.56
CA LEU A 119 2.84 -0.85 -9.02
C LEU A 119 3.34 -2.23 -9.47
N GLY A 120 4.45 -2.71 -8.90
CA GLY A 120 4.98 -4.04 -9.17
C GLY A 120 3.99 -5.16 -8.81
N MET A 121 3.29 -5.02 -7.68
CA MET A 121 2.25 -5.98 -7.27
C MET A 121 1.06 -6.00 -8.24
N PHE A 122 0.61 -4.84 -8.73
CA PHE A 122 -0.45 -4.77 -9.74
C PHE A 122 0.00 -5.35 -11.08
N ILE A 123 1.19 -4.99 -11.56
CA ILE A 123 1.76 -5.55 -12.80
C ILE A 123 1.83 -7.07 -12.69
N LEU A 124 2.34 -7.60 -11.57
CA LEU A 124 2.39 -9.04 -11.33
C LEU A 124 0.97 -9.64 -11.40
N LYS A 125 -0.01 -9.08 -10.68
CA LYS A 125 -1.40 -9.58 -10.69
C LYS A 125 -1.97 -9.72 -12.11
N PHE A 126 -1.72 -8.74 -12.99
CA PHE A 126 -2.22 -8.73 -14.37
C PHE A 126 -1.33 -9.49 -15.36
N ALA A 127 -0.05 -9.67 -15.08
CA ALA A 127 0.86 -10.41 -15.96
C ALA A 127 0.46 -11.89 -16.08
N ASN A 128 -0.15 -12.48 -15.05
CA ASN A 128 -0.64 -13.86 -15.09
C ASN A 128 -1.98 -14.02 -15.83
N TRP A 129 -2.57 -12.93 -16.33
CA TRP A 129 -3.77 -12.97 -17.18
C TRP A 129 -3.44 -13.02 -18.68
N PHE A 130 -2.18 -12.78 -19.06
CA PHE A 130 -1.65 -12.87 -20.42
C PHE A 130 -0.70 -14.06 -20.54
#